data_AF-A0A2N1M1X7-F1
#
_entry.id   AF-A0A2N1M1X7-F1
#
_cell.length_a   1.000
_cell.length_b   1.000
_cell.length_c   1.000
_cell.angle_alpha   90.00
_cell.angle_beta   90.00
_cell.angle_gamma   90.00
#
_symmetry.space_group_name_H-M   'P 1'
#
loop_
_entity.id
_entity.type
_entity.pdbx_description
1 polymer ?
#
loop_
_entity_poly.entity_id
_entity_poly.type
_entity_poly.pdbx_seq_one_letter_code
_entity_poly.pdbx_strand_id
1 'polypeptide(L)'
;SQHINYNAEKFRYRFVNHEGKKEIGITVNDILAQNNSRLEGDWPEAVNRLVVETDQAVEKIDVKSLLECDFSTTTKNSLTASRIVLLDMLKEYFSYKMYLCCGIPKITLEGTLEDWTKLQEKVIQLRQLDLDMDFWLDKLDPVVWQLIETYKGNVDEDFWSKIISLQSFGSGPSYVTGWTMALFPYKNNGKKLEGNKITPDDFPDGRVEVPFTTDTGLSLKFVAGFLGAQQKSLENSDELVVSPVIGWFVIDDKTTN
;
A
#
# COMPACT_ATOMS: atom_id res chain seq x y z
N SER A 1 30.85 11.75 -20.15
CA SER A 1 31.01 10.94 -18.94
C SER A 1 32.43 10.36 -18.77
N GLN A 2 32.99 9.65 -19.76
CA GLN A 2 34.29 8.95 -19.63
C GLN A 2 35.45 9.78 -19.05
N HIS A 3 35.62 11.04 -19.48
CA HIS A 3 36.65 11.91 -18.93
C HIS A 3 36.54 12.11 -17.42
N ILE A 4 35.31 12.26 -16.91
CA ILE A 4 35.04 12.41 -15.48
C ILE A 4 35.26 11.08 -14.77
N ASN A 5 34.80 9.96 -15.33
CA ASN A 5 34.98 8.64 -14.74
C ASN A 5 36.47 8.27 -14.58
N TYR A 6 37.32 8.52 -15.58
CA TYR A 6 38.77 8.27 -15.48
C TYR A 6 39.51 9.23 -14.55
N ASN A 7 38.87 10.33 -14.14
CA ASN A 7 39.46 11.36 -13.29
C ASN A 7 38.56 11.69 -12.09
N ALA A 8 37.81 10.70 -11.60
CA ALA A 8 36.72 10.93 -10.65
C ALA A 8 37.21 11.66 -9.39
N GLU A 9 38.28 11.18 -8.76
CA GLU A 9 38.82 11.83 -7.56
C GLU A 9 39.35 13.25 -7.81
N LYS A 10 39.93 13.48 -9.00
CA LYS A 10 40.37 14.83 -9.39
C LYS A 10 39.21 15.80 -9.50
N PHE A 11 38.03 15.35 -9.93
CA PHE A 11 36.86 16.20 -10.16
C PHE A 11 35.76 16.08 -9.11
N ARG A 12 35.89 15.19 -8.12
CA ARG A 12 34.89 14.95 -7.06
C ARG A 12 34.37 16.23 -6.43
N TYR A 13 35.28 17.11 -6.05
CA TYR A 13 34.97 18.40 -5.41
C TYR A 13 34.12 19.34 -6.29
N ARG A 14 33.96 19.08 -7.59
CA ARG A 14 33.09 19.84 -8.49
C ARG A 14 31.63 19.38 -8.44
N PHE A 15 31.37 18.16 -7.98
CA PHE A 15 30.03 17.56 -8.01
C PHE A 15 29.49 17.30 -6.60
N VAL A 16 30.34 16.79 -5.70
CA VAL A 16 29.91 16.31 -4.37
C VAL A 16 30.89 16.70 -3.27
N ASN A 17 30.42 16.64 -2.02
CA ASN A 17 31.23 16.89 -0.82
C ASN A 17 31.49 15.62 0.02
N HIS A 18 31.08 14.45 -0.45
CA HIS A 18 31.30 13.18 0.24
C HIS A 18 32.41 12.35 -0.42
N GLU A 19 33.07 11.51 0.38
CA GLU A 19 33.99 10.48 -0.11
C GLU A 19 33.20 9.25 -0.60
N GLY A 20 33.85 8.41 -1.42
CA GLY A 20 33.24 7.19 -1.93
C GLY A 20 31.96 7.43 -2.74
N LYS A 21 31.02 6.47 -2.68
CA LYS A 21 29.72 6.57 -3.34
C LYS A 21 28.59 6.72 -2.33
N LYS A 22 27.67 7.64 -2.58
CA LYS A 22 26.38 7.74 -1.87
C LYS A 22 25.31 7.02 -2.67
N GLU A 23 24.39 6.32 -2.01
CA GLU A 23 23.28 5.68 -2.70
C GLU A 23 22.22 6.71 -3.09
N ILE A 24 21.76 6.65 -4.35
CA ILE A 24 20.56 7.30 -4.85
C ILE A 24 19.51 6.22 -5.08
N GLY A 25 18.47 6.26 -4.27
CA GLY A 25 17.40 5.27 -4.22
C GLY A 25 16.09 5.84 -4.74
N ILE A 26 15.43 5.16 -5.68
CA ILE A 26 14.07 5.50 -6.12
C ILE A 26 13.12 4.31 -5.95
N THR A 27 11.86 4.59 -5.66
CA THR A 27 10.78 3.58 -5.68
C THR A 27 10.15 3.54 -7.07
N VAL A 28 9.92 2.33 -7.60
CA VAL A 28 9.46 2.13 -9.00
C VAL A 28 8.25 1.20 -9.13
N ASN A 29 7.60 0.78 -8.04
CA ASN A 29 6.49 -0.18 -8.06
C ASN A 29 5.27 0.26 -8.86
N ASP A 30 5.10 1.56 -9.03
CA ASP A 30 4.00 2.18 -9.78
C ASP A 30 4.26 2.20 -11.29
N ILE A 31 5.51 2.01 -11.73
CA ILE A 31 5.93 2.12 -13.13
C ILE A 31 6.64 0.87 -13.68
N LEU A 32 7.20 0.03 -12.80
CA LEU A 32 7.92 -1.20 -13.15
C LEU A 32 7.37 -2.37 -12.33
N ALA A 33 7.11 -3.49 -13.00
CA ALA A 33 6.66 -4.73 -12.40
C ALA A 33 7.60 -5.88 -12.73
N GLN A 34 7.80 -6.79 -11.76
CA GLN A 34 8.56 -8.02 -11.98
C GLN A 34 7.70 -9.05 -12.70
N ASN A 35 8.14 -9.46 -13.89
CA ASN A 35 7.56 -10.54 -14.68
C ASN A 35 8.62 -11.64 -14.84
N ASN A 36 8.48 -12.72 -14.06
CA ASN A 36 9.46 -13.79 -13.97
C ASN A 36 10.87 -13.24 -13.65
N SER A 37 11.80 -13.40 -14.60
CA SER A 37 13.20 -12.95 -14.50
C SER A 37 13.44 -11.56 -15.11
N ARG A 38 12.38 -10.79 -15.40
CA ARG A 38 12.48 -9.48 -16.06
C ARG A 38 11.71 -8.41 -15.28
N LEU A 39 12.17 -7.17 -15.41
CA LEU A 39 11.40 -5.98 -15.03
C LEU A 39 10.85 -5.34 -16.30
N GLU A 40 9.54 -5.10 -16.30
CA GLU A 40 8.79 -4.57 -17.43
C GLU A 40 8.00 -3.34 -16.98
N GLY A 41 7.86 -2.34 -17.86
CA GLY A 41 7.15 -1.09 -17.58
C GLY A 41 7.84 0.14 -18.17
N ASP A 42 7.63 1.30 -17.53
CA ASP A 42 8.10 2.61 -18.02
C ASP A 42 9.54 2.90 -17.58
N TRP A 43 10.50 2.35 -18.33
CA TRP A 43 11.93 2.62 -18.13
C TRP A 43 12.33 4.10 -18.32
N PRO A 44 11.82 4.83 -19.33
CA PRO A 44 12.06 6.27 -19.45
C PRO A 44 11.73 7.05 -18.18
N GLU A 45 10.60 6.75 -17.53
CA GLU A 45 10.23 7.40 -16.28
C GLU A 45 11.13 6.97 -15.10
N ALA A 46 11.52 5.69 -15.02
CA ALA A 46 12.50 5.25 -14.01
C ALA A 46 13.85 5.98 -14.15
N VAL A 47 14.32 6.21 -15.38
CA VAL A 47 15.52 7.01 -15.67
C VAL A 47 15.32 8.47 -15.28
N ASN A 48 14.15 9.05 -15.57
CA ASN A 48 13.80 10.41 -15.18
C ASN A 48 13.88 10.62 -13.67
N ARG A 49 13.28 9.72 -12.87
CA ARG A 49 13.33 9.77 -11.40
C ARG A 49 14.75 9.71 -10.86
N LEU A 50 15.59 8.80 -11.39
CA LEU A 50 17.00 8.74 -11.01
C LEU A 50 17.73 10.06 -11.29
N VAL A 51 17.48 10.70 -12.44
CA VAL A 51 18.10 12.00 -12.76
C VAL A 51 17.63 13.08 -11.81
N VAL A 52 16.33 13.15 -11.49
CA VAL A 52 15.80 14.15 -10.54
C VAL A 52 16.46 14.02 -9.16
N GLU A 53 16.52 12.81 -8.60
CA GLU A 53 17.16 12.58 -7.30
C GLU A 53 18.67 12.83 -7.34
N THR A 54 19.32 12.47 -8.46
CA THR A 54 20.77 12.71 -8.63
C THR A 54 21.07 14.21 -8.69
N ASP A 55 20.29 14.97 -9.45
CA ASP A 55 20.46 16.42 -9.60
C ASP A 55 20.28 17.13 -8.25
N GLN A 56 19.29 16.73 -7.46
CA GLN A 56 19.11 17.21 -6.08
C GLN A 56 20.30 16.87 -5.15
N ALA A 57 20.94 15.72 -5.36
CA ALA A 57 22.09 15.30 -4.58
C ALA A 57 23.42 15.93 -5.04
N VAL A 58 23.47 16.55 -6.23
CA VAL A 58 24.63 17.30 -6.71
C VAL A 58 24.57 18.71 -6.14
N GLU A 59 25.54 19.04 -5.28
CA GLU A 59 25.47 20.27 -4.48
C GLU A 59 25.97 21.53 -5.22
N LYS A 60 26.62 21.37 -6.38
CA LYS A 60 27.50 22.42 -6.95
C LYS A 60 27.20 22.82 -8.39
N ILE A 61 26.48 22.00 -9.14
CA ILE A 61 26.20 22.23 -10.57
C ILE A 61 24.81 21.69 -10.88
N ASP A 62 24.03 22.46 -11.63
CA ASP A 62 22.81 21.96 -12.29
C ASP A 62 23.23 21.06 -13.47
N VAL A 63 23.35 19.77 -13.18
CA VAL A 63 23.82 18.77 -14.16
C VAL A 63 22.74 18.43 -15.17
N LYS A 64 21.47 18.58 -14.77
CA LYS A 64 20.32 18.35 -15.62
C LYS A 64 20.28 19.37 -16.76
N SER A 65 20.35 20.66 -16.46
CA SER A 65 20.41 21.71 -17.48
C SER A 65 21.60 21.57 -18.43
N LEU A 66 22.72 21.00 -17.97
CA LEU A 66 23.94 20.89 -18.76
C LEU A 66 23.89 19.75 -19.80
N LEU A 67 23.24 18.63 -19.47
CA LEU A 67 23.36 17.39 -20.25
C LEU A 67 22.04 16.87 -20.81
N GLU A 68 20.89 17.31 -20.29
CA GLU A 68 19.60 16.90 -20.82
C GLU A 68 19.40 17.48 -22.23
N CYS A 69 18.99 16.65 -23.19
CA CYS A 69 18.69 17.14 -24.54
C CYS A 69 17.43 18.02 -24.54
N ASP A 70 17.57 19.26 -24.99
CA ASP A 70 16.49 20.27 -25.10
C ASP A 70 16.41 20.91 -26.50
N PHE A 71 17.09 20.32 -27.49
CA PHE A 71 17.10 20.79 -28.88
C PHE A 71 15.76 20.60 -29.59
N SER A 72 15.52 21.38 -30.66
CA SER A 72 14.29 21.30 -31.47
C SER A 72 14.05 19.94 -32.15
N THR A 73 15.10 19.12 -32.29
CA THR A 73 15.04 17.76 -32.84
C THR A 73 14.99 16.67 -31.76
N THR A 74 14.87 17.06 -30.48
CA THR A 74 14.83 16.12 -29.36
C THR A 74 13.61 15.21 -29.47
N THR A 75 13.86 13.91 -29.37
CA THR A 75 12.85 12.85 -29.26
C THR A 75 12.82 12.30 -27.84
N LYS A 76 11.78 11.55 -27.48
CA LYS A 76 11.73 10.82 -26.20
C LYS A 76 12.95 9.91 -25.98
N ASN A 77 13.44 9.30 -27.07
CA ASN A 77 14.61 8.42 -27.01
C ASN A 77 15.91 9.21 -26.77
N SER A 78 16.13 10.32 -27.48
CA SER A 78 17.34 11.13 -27.27
C SER A 78 17.33 11.81 -25.91
N LEU A 79 16.16 12.23 -25.41
CA LEU A 79 15.98 12.73 -24.05
C LEU A 79 16.41 11.68 -23.02
N THR A 80 15.85 10.46 -23.11
CA THR A 80 16.19 9.37 -22.18
C THR A 80 17.68 8.99 -22.27
N ALA A 81 18.24 8.92 -23.48
CA ALA A 81 19.66 8.63 -23.68
C ALA A 81 20.56 9.70 -23.03
N SER A 82 20.22 10.98 -23.16
CA SER A 82 20.97 12.08 -22.55
C SER A 82 20.96 12.02 -21.01
N ARG A 83 19.81 11.65 -20.42
CA ARG A 83 19.67 11.38 -19.00
C ARG A 83 20.54 10.22 -18.51
N ILE A 84 20.63 9.14 -19.29
CA ILE A 84 21.53 8.02 -18.99
C ILE A 84 23.00 8.48 -19.02
N VAL A 85 23.39 9.35 -19.96
CA VAL A 85 24.75 9.91 -20.01
C VAL A 85 25.07 10.76 -18.77
N LEU A 86 24.09 11.50 -18.25
CA LEU A 86 24.22 12.24 -16.99
C LEU A 86 24.47 11.28 -15.82
N LEU A 87 23.67 10.21 -15.69
CA LEU A 87 23.88 9.20 -14.65
C LEU A 87 25.25 8.52 -14.80
N ASP A 88 25.67 8.19 -16.03
CA ASP A 88 26.98 7.60 -16.30
C ASP A 88 28.16 8.54 -15.96
N MET A 89 27.95 9.86 -16.01
CA MET A 89 28.95 10.85 -15.61
C MET A 89 29.16 10.88 -14.08
N LEU A 90 28.12 10.59 -13.31
CA LEU A 90 28.13 10.73 -11.85
C LEU A 90 28.21 9.38 -11.12
N LYS A 91 28.24 8.27 -11.84
CA LYS A 91 28.28 6.91 -11.27
C LYS A 91 29.52 6.61 -10.42
N GLU A 92 30.58 7.40 -10.51
CA GLU A 92 31.75 7.27 -9.61
C GLU A 92 31.55 7.97 -8.26
N TYR A 93 30.52 8.80 -8.14
CA TYR A 93 30.12 9.49 -6.91
C TYR A 93 28.80 8.93 -6.34
N PHE A 94 27.95 8.34 -7.17
CA PHE A 94 26.69 7.75 -6.73
C PHE A 94 26.57 6.29 -7.14
N SER A 95 25.90 5.50 -6.30
CA SER A 95 25.37 4.19 -6.68
C SER A 95 23.86 4.28 -6.82
N TYR A 96 23.31 3.76 -7.91
CA TYR A 96 21.88 3.84 -8.21
C TYR A 96 21.17 2.55 -7.82
N LYS A 97 20.05 2.69 -7.13
CA LYS A 97 19.22 1.56 -6.72
C LYS A 97 17.74 1.86 -6.94
N MET A 98 17.06 0.92 -7.57
CA MET A 98 15.61 0.95 -7.71
C MET A 98 15.01 -0.03 -6.70
N TYR A 99 14.03 0.46 -5.95
CA TYR A 99 13.34 -0.30 -4.92
C TYR A 99 11.97 -0.73 -5.44
N LEU A 100 11.73 -2.03 -5.38
CA LEU A 100 10.42 -2.64 -5.56
C LEU A 100 9.76 -2.81 -4.18
N CYS A 101 9.48 -1.69 -3.51
CA CYS A 101 8.76 -1.65 -2.24
C CYS A 101 7.30 -2.10 -2.40
N CYS A 102 6.98 -3.29 -1.92
CA CYS A 102 5.60 -3.77 -1.82
C CYS A 102 4.95 -3.19 -0.54
N GLY A 103 3.69 -2.73 -0.63
CA GLY A 103 2.96 -2.18 0.51
C GLY A 103 1.73 -1.37 0.12
N ILE A 104 1.05 -0.81 1.13
CA ILE A 104 -0.08 0.12 0.95
C ILE A 104 0.50 1.54 0.96
N PRO A 105 0.56 2.26 -0.18
CA PRO A 105 1.29 3.53 -0.29
C PRO A 105 0.53 4.70 0.35
N LYS A 106 -0.80 4.61 0.39
CA LYS A 106 -1.67 5.66 0.90
C LYS A 106 -2.99 5.05 1.34
N ILE A 107 -3.58 5.62 2.39
CA ILE A 107 -4.85 5.21 2.96
C ILE A 107 -5.72 6.43 3.10
N THR A 108 -6.98 6.29 2.70
CA THR A 108 -8.01 7.26 2.97
C THR A 108 -8.95 6.65 4.01
N LEU A 109 -9.06 7.32 5.15
CA LEU A 109 -10.03 6.98 6.17
C LEU A 109 -11.32 7.76 5.87
N GLU A 110 -12.38 7.06 5.50
CA GLU A 110 -13.68 7.67 5.19
C GLU A 110 -14.48 7.97 6.47
N GLY A 111 -15.41 8.93 6.38
CA GLY A 111 -16.20 9.42 7.51
C GLY A 111 -15.55 10.59 8.24
N THR A 112 -16.06 10.91 9.43
CA THR A 112 -15.64 12.04 10.25
C THR A 112 -15.13 11.59 11.61
N LEU A 113 -14.37 12.45 12.30
CA LEU A 113 -13.96 12.21 13.70
C LEU A 113 -15.15 11.85 14.61
N GLU A 114 -16.31 12.46 14.38
CA GLU A 114 -17.54 12.16 15.12
C GLU A 114 -18.03 10.72 14.88
N ASP A 115 -17.99 10.24 13.63
CA ASP A 115 -18.39 8.87 13.29
C ASP A 115 -17.51 7.83 14.00
N TRP A 116 -16.20 8.07 14.02
CA TRP A 116 -15.23 7.18 14.67
C TRP A 116 -15.34 7.24 16.20
N THR A 117 -15.62 8.42 16.77
CA THR A 117 -15.92 8.55 18.20
C THR A 117 -17.20 7.79 18.57
N LYS A 118 -18.25 7.87 17.75
CA LYS A 118 -19.47 7.06 17.93
C LYS A 118 -19.21 5.56 17.80
N LEU A 119 -18.29 5.15 16.92
CA LEU A 119 -17.89 3.74 16.82
C LEU A 119 -17.22 3.25 18.11
N GLN A 120 -16.34 4.06 18.69
CA GLN A 120 -15.71 3.78 19.98
C GLN A 120 -16.73 3.65 21.11
N GLU A 121 -17.73 4.53 21.17
CA GLU A 121 -18.84 4.41 22.13
C GLU A 121 -19.63 3.11 21.95
N LYS A 122 -19.89 2.70 20.70
CA LYS A 122 -20.54 1.41 20.41
C LYS A 122 -19.70 0.21 20.87
N VAL A 123 -18.38 0.26 20.72
CA VAL A 123 -17.48 -0.79 21.26
C VAL A 123 -17.59 -0.88 22.78
N ILE A 124 -17.64 0.26 23.48
CA ILE A 124 -17.82 0.30 24.93
C ILE A 124 -19.19 -0.28 25.33
N GLN A 125 -20.27 0.12 24.65
CA GLN A 125 -21.61 -0.42 24.90
C GLN A 125 -21.68 -1.92 24.61
N LEU A 126 -21.00 -2.39 23.57
CA LEU A 126 -20.94 -3.80 23.22
C LEU A 126 -20.24 -4.63 24.30
N ARG A 127 -19.19 -4.10 24.93
CA ARG A 127 -18.53 -4.71 26.10
C ARG A 127 -19.49 -4.82 27.29
N GLN A 128 -20.35 -3.82 27.51
CA GLN A 128 -21.31 -3.80 28.62
C GLN A 128 -22.42 -4.85 28.50
N LEU A 129 -22.61 -5.45 27.32
CA LEU A 129 -23.57 -6.54 27.13
C LEU A 129 -23.12 -7.87 27.77
N ASP A 130 -21.86 -7.95 28.23
CA ASP A 130 -21.31 -9.11 28.96
C ASP A 130 -21.48 -10.44 28.20
N LEU A 131 -21.10 -10.43 26.92
CA LEU A 131 -21.25 -11.56 25.99
C LEU A 131 -19.96 -12.41 25.87
N ASP A 132 -19.07 -12.38 26.87
CA ASP A 132 -17.77 -13.06 26.86
C ASP A 132 -16.88 -12.73 25.64
N MET A 133 -16.92 -11.48 25.18
CA MET A 133 -16.23 -11.01 23.97
C MET A 133 -14.90 -10.30 24.23
N ASP A 134 -14.41 -10.24 25.47
CA ASP A 134 -13.17 -9.51 25.81
C ASP A 134 -11.96 -10.00 25.01
N PHE A 135 -11.90 -11.30 24.69
CA PHE A 135 -10.84 -11.88 23.84
C PHE A 135 -10.70 -11.20 22.47
N TRP A 136 -11.78 -10.58 21.98
CA TRP A 136 -11.83 -9.83 20.72
C TRP A 136 -11.83 -8.33 20.97
N LEU A 137 -12.64 -7.83 21.92
CA LEU A 137 -12.75 -6.40 22.20
C LEU A 137 -11.41 -5.80 22.68
N ASP A 138 -10.58 -6.56 23.40
CA ASP A 138 -9.24 -6.13 23.80
C ASP A 138 -8.30 -5.90 22.60
N LYS A 139 -8.60 -6.51 21.44
CA LYS A 139 -7.86 -6.31 20.20
C LYS A 139 -8.46 -5.19 19.36
N LEU A 140 -9.78 -5.10 19.30
CA LEU A 140 -10.50 -4.10 18.49
C LEU A 140 -10.34 -2.69 19.07
N ASP A 141 -10.43 -2.54 20.38
CA ASP A 141 -10.45 -1.26 21.08
C ASP A 141 -9.21 -0.39 20.78
N PRO A 142 -7.96 -0.90 20.87
CA PRO A 142 -6.78 -0.12 20.50
C PRO A 142 -6.72 0.27 19.02
N VAL A 143 -7.31 -0.55 18.13
CA VAL A 143 -7.37 -0.24 16.69
C VAL A 143 -8.31 0.94 16.44
N VAL A 144 -9.51 0.91 17.01
CA VAL A 144 -10.47 2.02 16.88
C VAL A 144 -9.89 3.31 17.46
N TRP A 145 -9.18 3.21 18.60
CA TRP A 145 -8.48 4.34 19.18
C TRP A 145 -7.44 4.96 18.23
N GLN A 146 -6.59 4.14 17.58
CA GLN A 146 -5.60 4.62 16.62
C GLN A 146 -6.23 5.29 15.38
N LEU A 147 -7.39 4.81 14.94
CA LEU A 147 -8.15 5.46 13.87
C LEU A 147 -8.65 6.85 14.29
N ILE A 148 -9.10 7.01 15.54
CA ILE A 148 -9.49 8.30 16.11
C ILE A 148 -8.29 9.25 16.23
N GLU A 149 -7.15 8.77 16.75
CA GLU A 149 -5.93 9.57 16.86
C GLU A 149 -5.43 10.06 15.51
N THR A 150 -5.55 9.22 14.47
CA THR A 150 -5.26 9.62 13.08
C THR A 150 -6.11 10.82 12.64
N TYR A 151 -7.42 10.86 12.95
CA TYR A 151 -8.27 12.03 12.65
C TYR A 151 -7.91 13.28 13.44
N LYS A 152 -7.34 13.14 14.64
CA LYS A 152 -6.85 14.26 15.44
C LYS A 152 -5.51 14.81 14.94
N GLY A 153 -4.92 14.19 13.91
CA GLY A 153 -3.61 14.55 13.35
C GLY A 153 -2.43 13.83 14.02
N ASN A 154 -2.70 12.92 14.97
CA ASN A 154 -1.68 12.11 15.64
C ASN A 154 -1.48 10.80 14.86
N VAL A 155 -0.78 10.88 13.73
CA VAL A 155 -0.55 9.72 12.86
C VAL A 155 0.59 8.85 13.40
N ASP A 156 0.28 7.61 13.77
CA ASP A 156 1.27 6.60 14.17
C ASP A 156 1.69 5.76 12.95
N GLU A 157 2.84 6.10 12.36
CA GLU A 157 3.37 5.39 11.18
C GLU A 157 3.67 3.91 11.46
N ASP A 158 4.08 3.56 12.69
CA ASP A 158 4.35 2.17 13.06
C ASP A 158 3.07 1.34 13.07
N PHE A 159 1.98 1.90 13.62
CA PHE A 159 0.64 1.31 13.53
C PHE A 159 0.21 1.14 12.07
N TRP A 160 0.28 2.19 11.25
CA TRP A 160 -0.14 2.13 9.85
C TRP A 160 0.73 1.21 9.00
N SER A 161 2.01 1.01 9.34
CA SER A 161 2.87 0.05 8.64
C SER A 161 2.48 -1.43 8.90
N LYS A 162 1.64 -1.70 9.91
CA LYS A 162 1.30 -3.05 10.39
C LYS A 162 -0.14 -3.49 10.08
N ILE A 163 -0.76 -2.89 9.06
CA ILE A 163 -2.15 -3.21 8.64
C ILE A 163 -2.32 -4.70 8.36
N ILE A 164 -1.53 -5.22 7.43
CA ILE A 164 -1.62 -6.59 6.95
C ILE A 164 -0.29 -7.01 6.32
N SER A 165 0.14 -8.25 6.57
CA SER A 165 1.35 -8.83 6.00
C SER A 165 1.19 -10.33 5.78
N LEU A 166 1.51 -10.80 4.58
CA LEU A 166 1.54 -12.22 4.24
C LEU A 166 2.95 -12.77 4.47
N GLN A 167 3.09 -13.68 5.42
CA GLN A 167 4.32 -14.40 5.71
C GLN A 167 4.27 -15.79 5.07
N SER A 168 5.26 -16.12 4.24
CA SER A 168 5.42 -17.44 3.63
C SER A 168 6.82 -17.98 3.93
N PHE A 169 6.89 -19.24 4.35
CA PHE A 169 8.14 -19.93 4.71
C PHE A 169 8.51 -21.04 3.70
N GLY A 170 7.94 -21.00 2.49
CA GLY A 170 8.22 -21.96 1.42
C GLY A 170 7.40 -23.25 1.55
N SER A 171 7.85 -24.21 2.36
CA SER A 171 7.24 -25.56 2.42
C SER A 171 6.05 -25.68 3.38
N GLY A 172 5.66 -24.60 4.05
CA GLY A 172 4.56 -24.56 5.02
C GLY A 172 3.44 -23.59 4.62
N PRO A 173 2.32 -23.57 5.35
CA PRO A 173 1.22 -22.65 5.08
C PRO A 173 1.70 -21.20 5.20
N SER A 174 1.16 -20.35 4.34
CA SER A 174 1.31 -18.91 4.46
C SER A 174 0.34 -18.38 5.53
N TYR A 175 0.80 -17.41 6.31
CA TYR A 175 0.02 -16.77 7.35
C TYR A 175 -0.12 -15.29 7.08
N VAL A 176 -1.31 -14.76 7.29
CA VAL A 176 -1.57 -13.34 7.34
C VAL A 176 -1.43 -12.87 8.79
N THR A 177 -0.71 -11.76 8.96
CA THR A 177 -0.48 -11.06 10.23
C THR A 177 -0.84 -9.58 10.08
N GLY A 178 -0.95 -8.82 11.18
CA GLY A 178 -1.30 -7.40 11.16
C GLY A 178 -2.56 -7.06 11.96
N TRP A 179 -2.80 -5.78 12.20
CA TRP A 179 -3.89 -5.35 13.08
C TRP A 179 -5.27 -5.47 12.45
N THR A 180 -5.39 -5.59 11.12
CA THR A 180 -6.69 -5.79 10.44
C THR A 180 -7.47 -7.01 10.92
N MET A 181 -6.79 -8.03 11.45
CA MET A 181 -7.46 -9.19 12.07
C MET A 181 -8.26 -8.82 13.31
N ALA A 182 -7.97 -7.70 13.98
CA ALA A 182 -8.77 -7.22 15.11
C ALA A 182 -10.21 -6.87 14.71
N LEU A 183 -10.47 -6.66 13.42
CA LEU A 183 -11.82 -6.41 12.90
C LEU A 183 -12.70 -7.66 12.89
N PHE A 184 -12.13 -8.85 13.17
CA PHE A 184 -12.84 -10.13 13.11
C PHE A 184 -12.69 -10.92 14.43
N PRO A 185 -13.80 -11.24 15.13
CA PRO A 185 -13.76 -12.07 16.34
C PRO A 185 -13.46 -13.55 16.03
N TYR A 186 -13.92 -14.04 14.89
CA TYR A 186 -13.91 -15.46 14.53
C TYR A 186 -13.31 -15.69 13.14
N LYS A 187 -12.79 -16.90 12.95
CA LYS A 187 -12.47 -17.47 11.64
C LYS A 187 -13.77 -17.89 10.93
N ASN A 188 -13.69 -18.17 9.63
CA ASN A 188 -14.83 -18.65 8.84
C ASN A 188 -15.47 -19.97 9.34
N ASN A 189 -14.73 -20.77 10.12
CA ASN A 189 -15.21 -22.01 10.74
C ASN A 189 -15.81 -21.81 12.14
N GLY A 190 -16.00 -20.55 12.57
CA GLY A 190 -16.61 -20.20 13.86
C GLY A 190 -15.66 -20.32 15.06
N LYS A 191 -14.41 -20.75 14.88
CA LYS A 191 -13.41 -20.74 15.97
C LYS A 191 -12.93 -19.32 16.23
N LYS A 192 -12.67 -19.00 17.50
CA LYS A 192 -12.08 -17.72 17.92
C LYS A 192 -10.78 -17.47 17.15
N LEU A 193 -10.57 -16.23 16.72
CA LEU A 193 -9.31 -15.82 16.11
C LEU A 193 -8.28 -15.61 17.24
N GLU A 194 -7.61 -16.70 17.62
CA GLU A 194 -6.59 -16.70 18.66
C GLU A 194 -5.21 -16.30 18.09
N GLY A 195 -4.49 -15.45 18.81
CA GLY A 195 -3.19 -14.91 18.38
C GLY A 195 -3.27 -13.85 17.28
N ASN A 196 -2.12 -13.59 16.65
CA ASN A 196 -1.90 -12.55 15.63
C ASN A 196 -1.55 -13.17 14.27
N LYS A 197 -2.16 -14.33 13.94
CA LYS A 197 -1.96 -14.98 12.64
C LYS A 197 -3.18 -15.79 12.21
N ILE A 198 -3.49 -15.74 10.92
CA ILE A 198 -4.58 -16.50 10.29
C ILE A 198 -4.11 -17.02 8.93
N THR A 199 -4.56 -18.19 8.50
CA THR A 199 -4.32 -18.62 7.10
C THR A 199 -5.28 -17.86 6.18
N PRO A 200 -4.88 -17.54 4.93
CA PRO A 200 -5.78 -16.87 3.98
C PRO A 200 -7.16 -17.54 3.85
N ASP A 201 -7.19 -18.87 3.87
CA ASP A 201 -8.42 -19.67 3.74
C ASP A 201 -9.31 -19.63 4.99
N ASP A 202 -8.82 -19.16 6.14
CA ASP A 202 -9.60 -19.07 7.39
C ASP A 202 -10.31 -17.71 7.54
N PHE A 203 -10.06 -16.74 6.64
CA PHE A 203 -10.69 -15.42 6.72
C PHE A 203 -12.21 -15.53 6.58
N PRO A 204 -12.98 -14.86 7.46
CA PRO A 204 -14.41 -14.71 7.24
C PRO A 204 -14.67 -13.90 5.96
N ASP A 205 -15.69 -14.29 5.21
CA ASP A 205 -16.06 -13.63 3.94
C ASP A 205 -16.77 -12.29 4.14
N GLY A 206 -17.08 -11.92 5.39
CA GLY A 206 -17.69 -10.64 5.76
C GLY A 206 -19.17 -10.52 5.37
N ARG A 207 -19.83 -11.64 5.06
CA ARG A 207 -21.25 -11.68 4.70
C ARG A 207 -22.08 -12.29 5.83
N VAL A 208 -23.29 -11.79 5.99
CA VAL A 208 -24.30 -12.33 6.90
C VAL A 208 -25.55 -12.69 6.12
N GLU A 209 -26.20 -13.76 6.57
CA GLU A 209 -27.43 -14.24 5.97
C GLU A 209 -28.51 -14.39 7.04
N VAL A 210 -29.73 -13.91 6.74
CA VAL A 210 -30.88 -14.01 7.64
C VAL A 210 -32.05 -14.62 6.88
N PRO A 211 -32.39 -15.91 7.13
CA PRO A 211 -33.53 -16.56 6.50
C PRO A 211 -34.86 -16.02 7.03
N PHE A 212 -35.87 -15.96 6.16
CA PHE A 212 -37.23 -15.57 6.50
C PHE A 212 -38.26 -16.23 5.57
N THR A 213 -39.49 -16.39 6.08
CA THR A 213 -40.62 -16.91 5.31
C THR A 213 -41.69 -15.85 5.14
N THR A 214 -42.40 -15.89 4.01
CA THR A 214 -43.56 -15.02 3.76
C THR A 214 -44.88 -15.79 3.93
N ASP A 215 -45.96 -15.05 4.12
CA ASP A 215 -47.34 -15.58 4.10
C ASP A 215 -47.77 -16.11 2.72
N THR A 216 -47.05 -15.74 1.65
CA THR A 216 -47.19 -16.31 0.31
C THR A 216 -46.55 -17.70 0.15
N GLY A 217 -45.88 -18.20 1.18
CA GLY A 217 -45.21 -19.51 1.18
C GLY A 217 -43.80 -19.49 0.57
N LEU A 218 -43.20 -18.33 0.33
CA LEU A 218 -41.81 -18.22 -0.14
C LEU A 218 -40.85 -18.36 1.04
N SER A 219 -39.76 -19.10 0.82
CA SER A 219 -38.60 -19.18 1.72
C SER A 219 -37.45 -18.38 1.10
N LEU A 220 -37.05 -17.29 1.75
CA LEU A 220 -36.08 -16.32 1.23
C LEU A 220 -35.02 -16.04 2.30
N LYS A 221 -33.92 -15.39 1.92
CA LYS A 221 -32.94 -14.86 2.86
C LYS A 221 -32.45 -13.48 2.47
N PHE A 222 -32.26 -12.63 3.47
CA PHE A 222 -31.48 -11.40 3.35
C PHE A 222 -30.00 -11.78 3.34
N VAL A 223 -29.24 -11.23 2.41
CA VAL A 223 -27.79 -11.30 2.39
C VAL A 223 -27.25 -9.89 2.49
N ALA A 224 -26.32 -9.63 3.40
CA ALA A 224 -25.70 -8.32 3.57
C ALA A 224 -24.23 -8.42 3.97
N GLY A 225 -23.48 -7.34 3.80
CA GLY A 225 -22.09 -7.23 4.25
C GLY A 225 -21.15 -6.79 3.14
N PHE A 226 -19.90 -7.26 3.20
CA PHE A 226 -18.89 -6.98 2.18
C PHE A 226 -19.16 -7.81 0.92
N LEU A 227 -19.60 -7.17 -0.16
CA LEU A 227 -19.97 -7.84 -1.42
C LEU A 227 -18.80 -7.90 -2.41
N GLY A 228 -17.76 -7.10 -2.19
CA GLY A 228 -16.59 -7.06 -3.03
C GLY A 228 -15.80 -5.78 -2.82
N ALA A 229 -14.91 -5.49 -3.77
CA ALA A 229 -14.17 -4.24 -3.83
C ALA A 229 -14.38 -3.58 -5.20
N GLN A 230 -14.26 -2.26 -5.23
CA GLN A 230 -14.27 -1.48 -6.47
C GLN A 230 -12.97 -0.69 -6.59
N GLN A 231 -12.54 -0.47 -7.82
CA GLN A 231 -11.45 0.46 -8.15
C GLN A 231 -12.06 1.70 -8.81
N LYS A 232 -11.75 2.89 -8.29
CA LYS A 232 -12.23 4.16 -8.83
C LYS A 232 -11.11 5.18 -8.92
N SER A 233 -11.17 6.06 -9.91
CA SER A 233 -10.37 7.29 -9.92
C SER A 233 -11.01 8.33 -9.01
N LEU A 234 -10.20 9.07 -8.25
CA LEU A 234 -10.69 10.20 -7.48
C LEU A 234 -11.09 11.35 -8.42
N GLU A 235 -12.13 12.11 -8.07
CA GLU A 235 -12.53 13.27 -8.88
C GLU A 235 -11.36 14.26 -9.00
N ASN A 236 -11.05 14.68 -10.22
CA ASN A 236 -9.93 15.57 -10.55
C ASN A 236 -8.53 15.01 -10.22
N SER A 237 -8.37 13.69 -10.16
CA SER A 237 -7.07 13.03 -10.01
C SER A 237 -6.99 11.76 -10.84
N ASP A 238 -5.81 11.49 -11.40
CA ASP A 238 -5.52 10.20 -12.04
C ASP A 238 -5.20 9.09 -11.02
N GLU A 239 -5.29 9.40 -9.72
CA GLU A 239 -5.07 8.45 -8.63
C GLU A 239 -6.19 7.40 -8.58
N LEU A 240 -5.79 6.13 -8.73
CA LEU A 240 -6.66 4.97 -8.58
C LEU A 240 -6.68 4.53 -7.13
N VAL A 241 -7.88 4.43 -6.56
CA VAL A 241 -8.11 3.92 -5.20
C VAL A 241 -8.95 2.66 -5.25
N VAL A 242 -8.70 1.75 -4.30
CA VAL A 242 -9.52 0.56 -4.08
C VAL A 242 -10.35 0.79 -2.81
N SER A 243 -11.66 0.55 -2.89
CA SER A 243 -12.58 0.70 -1.75
C SER A 243 -13.47 -0.53 -1.56
N PRO A 244 -13.88 -0.84 -0.32
CA PRO A 244 -14.90 -1.85 -0.05
C PRO A 244 -16.22 -1.51 -0.76
N VAL A 245 -16.99 -2.54 -1.14
CA VAL A 245 -18.39 -2.43 -1.54
C VAL A 245 -19.25 -3.13 -0.50
N ILE A 246 -19.99 -2.33 0.27
CA ILE A 246 -20.96 -2.82 1.25
C ILE A 246 -22.34 -2.76 0.62
N GLY A 247 -23.10 -3.84 0.73
CA GLY A 247 -24.45 -3.89 0.16
C GLY A 247 -25.31 -4.99 0.75
N TRP A 248 -26.51 -5.13 0.19
CA TRP A 248 -27.47 -6.15 0.58
C TRP A 248 -28.35 -6.57 -0.61
N PHE A 249 -28.90 -7.77 -0.57
CA PHE A 249 -29.83 -8.30 -1.55
C PHE A 249 -30.72 -9.41 -0.94
N VAL A 250 -31.79 -9.80 -1.63
CA VAL A 250 -32.70 -10.88 -1.23
C VAL A 250 -32.60 -12.01 -2.24
N ILE A 251 -32.46 -13.25 -1.78
CA ILE A 251 -32.48 -14.44 -2.64
C ILE A 251 -33.36 -15.54 -2.09
N ASP A 252 -33.72 -16.50 -2.94
CA ASP A 252 -34.36 -17.74 -2.51
C ASP A 252 -33.48 -18.51 -1.52
N ASP A 253 -34.07 -18.91 -0.40
CA ASP A 253 -33.40 -19.79 0.56
C ASP A 253 -33.57 -21.26 0.12
N LYS A 254 -32.62 -21.71 -0.71
CA LYS A 254 -32.60 -23.08 -1.24
C LYS A 254 -32.08 -24.12 -0.24
N THR A 255 -31.78 -23.73 0.99
CA THR A 255 -31.28 -24.65 2.03
C THR A 255 -32.38 -25.52 2.64
N THR A 256 -33.65 -25.25 2.30
CA THR A 256 -34.79 -26.13 2.54
C THR A 256 -35.11 -26.97 1.29
N ASN A 257 -34.38 -28.08 1.11
CA ASN A 257 -34.83 -29.27 0.37
C ASN A 257 -34.06 -30.51 0.84
#